data_AF-A0A7C7MLD5-F1
#
_entry.id   AF-A0A7C7MLD5-F1
#
_cell.length_a   1.000
_cell.length_b   1.000
_cell.length_c   1.000
_cell.angle_alpha   90.00
_cell.angle_beta   90.00
_cell.angle_gamma   90.00
#
_symmetry.space_group_name_H-M   'P 1'
#
loop_
_entity.id
_entity.type
_entity.pdbx_description
1 polymer ?
#
loop_
_entity_poly.entity_id
_entity_poly.type
_entity_poly.pdbx_seq_one_letter_code
_entity_poly.pdbx_strand_id
1 'polypeptide(L)'
;MSFKEVVAVKGFWKSVIILGFAFMLIYNAIDLLFSFGFNFDEFIAEKLEGKMLIRFLIANIIGGFIYGFIVTFLQFRGKLKREKAKQ
;
A
#
# COMPACT_ATOMS: atom_id res chain seq x y z
N MET A 1 -11.45 -3.95 -21.61
CA MET A 1 -11.78 -3.35 -20.31
C MET A 1 -10.87 -2.17 -20.09
N SER A 2 -11.44 -0.99 -19.93
CA SER A 2 -10.71 0.26 -19.78
C SER A 2 -10.29 0.48 -18.33
N PHE A 3 -9.27 1.31 -18.12
CA PHE A 3 -8.85 1.74 -16.80
C PHE A 3 -9.99 2.38 -16.00
N LYS A 4 -10.77 3.26 -16.67
CA LYS A 4 -11.91 3.97 -16.07
C LYS A 4 -12.98 3.00 -15.54
N GLU A 5 -13.26 1.93 -16.26
CA GLU A 5 -14.22 0.89 -15.82
C GLU A 5 -13.77 0.24 -14.50
N VAL A 6 -12.47 0.00 -14.31
CA VAL A 6 -11.95 -0.69 -13.12
C VAL A 6 -11.96 0.23 -11.90
N VAL A 7 -11.48 1.48 -12.05
CA VAL A 7 -11.36 2.42 -10.91
C VAL A 7 -12.70 2.99 -10.47
N ALA A 8 -13.73 2.92 -11.32
CA ALA A 8 -15.09 3.33 -11.01
C ALA A 8 -15.90 2.27 -10.23
N VAL A 9 -15.38 1.04 -10.06
CA VAL A 9 -16.09 0.00 -9.32
C VAL A 9 -16.26 0.41 -7.86
N LYS A 10 -17.48 0.29 -7.34
CA LYS A 10 -17.78 0.55 -5.93
C LYS A 10 -16.85 -0.26 -5.02
N GLY A 11 -16.18 0.42 -4.09
CA GLY A 11 -15.24 -0.21 -3.16
C GLY A 11 -13.81 -0.36 -3.68
N PHE A 12 -13.51 0.04 -4.92
CA PHE A 12 -12.14 0.07 -5.45
C PHE A 12 -11.22 0.91 -4.54
N TRP A 13 -11.53 2.19 -4.35
CA TRP A 13 -10.70 3.10 -3.54
C TRP A 13 -10.61 2.71 -2.07
N LYS A 14 -11.68 2.15 -1.49
CA LYS A 14 -11.63 1.58 -0.14
C LYS A 14 -10.62 0.43 -0.05
N SER A 15 -10.58 -0.43 -1.07
CA SER A 15 -9.63 -1.53 -1.14
C SER A 15 -8.19 -1.03 -1.32
N VAL A 16 -7.97 0.00 -2.14
CA VAL A 16 -6.67 0.65 -2.30
C VAL A 16 -6.15 1.16 -0.94
N ILE A 17 -6.98 1.87 -0.19
CA ILE A 17 -6.59 2.43 1.12
C ILE A 17 -6.29 1.31 2.12
N ILE A 18 -7.15 0.30 2.24
CA ILE A 18 -6.96 -0.82 3.17
C ILE A 18 -5.67 -1.57 2.85
N LEU A 19 -5.46 -1.90 1.57
CA LEU A 19 -4.32 -2.71 1.16
C LEU A 19 -3.00 -1.92 1.23
N GLY A 20 -3.05 -0.62 0.90
CA GLY A 20 -1.91 0.28 1.09
C GLY A 20 -1.54 0.46 2.55
N PHE A 21 -2.54 0.58 3.45
CA PHE A 21 -2.31 0.67 4.89
C PHE A 21 -1.72 -0.62 5.46
N ALA A 22 -2.27 -1.77 5.08
CA ALA A 22 -1.71 -3.07 5.47
C ALA A 22 -0.25 -3.24 4.99
N PHE A 23 0.04 -2.83 3.76
CA PHE A 23 1.40 -2.86 3.22
C PHE A 23 2.35 -1.97 4.03
N MET A 24 1.95 -0.73 4.36
CA MET A 24 2.79 0.15 5.19
C MET A 24 3.12 -0.49 6.53
N LEU A 25 2.14 -1.07 7.23
CA LEU A 25 2.38 -1.72 8.52
C LEU A 25 3.35 -2.91 8.39
N ILE A 26 3.12 -3.79 7.42
CA ILE A 26 3.96 -4.97 7.21
C ILE A 26 5.38 -4.56 6.80
N TYR A 27 5.50 -3.60 5.89
CA TYR A 27 6.80 -3.11 5.43
C TYR A 27 7.63 -2.55 6.58
N ASN A 28 7.05 -1.68 7.42
CA ASN A 28 7.78 -1.11 8.55
C ASN A 28 8.08 -2.15 9.64
N ALA A 29 7.20 -3.12 9.86
CA ALA A 29 7.49 -4.23 10.77
C ALA A 29 8.67 -5.08 10.28
N ILE A 30 8.75 -5.33 8.97
CA ILE A 30 9.89 -6.01 8.35
C ILE A 30 11.15 -5.13 8.46
N ASP A 31 11.08 -3.85 8.15
CA ASP A 31 12.23 -2.94 8.26
C ASP A 31 12.76 -2.88 9.70
N LEU A 32 11.87 -2.73 10.68
CA LEU A 32 12.21 -2.78 12.10
C LEU A 32 12.90 -4.10 12.50
N LEU A 33 12.39 -5.23 12.01
CA LEU A 33 12.96 -6.55 12.32
C LEU A 33 14.35 -6.73 11.70
N PHE A 34 14.49 -6.45 10.40
CA PHE A 34 15.71 -6.76 9.66
C PHE A 34 16.80 -5.69 9.79
N SER A 35 16.42 -4.41 9.91
CA SER A 35 17.38 -3.31 9.98
C SER A 35 17.75 -2.96 11.43
N PHE A 36 16.85 -3.18 12.40
CA PHE A 36 17.03 -2.74 13.79
C PHE A 36 16.87 -3.86 14.82
N GLY A 37 16.60 -5.10 14.41
CA GLY A 37 16.48 -6.24 15.35
C GLY A 37 15.37 -6.07 16.40
N PHE A 38 14.26 -5.41 16.06
CA PHE A 38 13.21 -4.98 16.99
C PHE A 38 13.59 -3.86 17.98
N ASN A 39 14.69 -3.13 17.75
CA ASN A 39 15.00 -1.93 18.51
C ASN A 39 14.12 -0.74 18.06
N PHE A 40 13.00 -0.54 18.76
CA PHE A 40 12.06 0.53 18.46
C PHE A 40 12.65 1.92 18.70
N ASP A 41 13.50 2.08 19.70
CA ASP A 41 14.08 3.39 20.04
C ASP A 41 14.99 3.89 18.91
N GLU A 42 15.83 2.99 18.38
CA GLU A 42 16.73 3.30 17.27
C GLU A 42 15.97 3.54 15.96
N PHE A 43 14.91 2.76 15.71
CA PHE A 43 14.02 2.98 14.57
C PHE A 43 13.34 4.36 14.63
N ILE A 44 12.84 4.76 15.80
CA ILE A 44 12.19 6.06 16.00
C ILE A 44 13.21 7.19 15.82
N ALA A 45 14.40 7.07 16.44
CA ALA A 45 15.46 8.06 16.32
C ALA A 45 15.92 8.26 14.87
N GLU A 46 16.04 7.18 14.08
CA GLU A 46 16.48 7.30 12.69
C GLU A 46 15.37 7.78 11.74
N LYS A 47 14.16 7.21 11.87
CA LYS A 47 13.08 7.41 10.89
C LYS A 47 12.15 8.56 11.23
N LEU A 48 11.93 8.85 12.52
CA LEU A 48 10.92 9.79 12.99
C LEU A 48 11.50 11.09 13.58
N GLU A 49 12.83 11.25 13.60
CA GLU A 49 13.44 12.50 14.04
C GLU A 49 13.98 13.36 12.88
N GLY A 50 13.91 14.68 13.07
CA GLY A 50 14.51 15.67 12.18
C GLY A 50 14.03 15.60 10.73
N LYS A 51 14.97 15.70 9.78
CA LYS A 51 14.68 15.78 8.34
C LYS A 51 14.23 14.44 7.74
N MET A 52 14.46 13.32 8.44
CA MET A 52 14.12 11.98 7.95
C MET A 52 12.63 11.67 8.09
N LEU A 53 11.94 12.28 9.06
CA LEU A 53 10.49 12.09 9.27
C LEU A 53 9.67 12.41 8.01
N ILE A 54 9.92 13.55 7.36
CA ILE A 54 9.16 13.94 6.16
C ILE A 54 9.40 12.94 5.04
N ARG A 55 10.65 12.51 4.84
CA ARG A 55 11.01 11.51 3.84
C ARG A 55 10.33 10.17 4.14
N PHE A 56 10.32 9.75 5.40
CA PHE A 56 9.68 8.53 5.85
C PHE A 56 8.17 8.54 5.60
N LEU A 57 7.48 9.64 5.96
CA LEU A 57 6.04 9.78 5.73
C LEU A 57 5.71 9.77 4.23
N ILE A 58 6.45 10.52 3.42
CA ILE A 58 6.25 10.57 1.96
C ILE A 58 6.48 9.18 1.35
N ALA A 59 7.56 8.49 1.74
CA ALA A 59 7.86 7.15 1.25
C ALA A 59 6.75 6.15 1.60
N ASN A 60 6.22 6.21 2.83
CA ASN A 60 5.12 5.36 3.26
C ASN A 60 3.83 5.65 2.48
N ILE A 61 3.43 6.91 2.36
CA ILE A 61 2.21 7.29 1.63
C ILE A 61 2.32 6.90 0.16
N ILE A 62 3.42 7.22 -0.51
CA ILE A 62 3.62 6.91 -1.93
C ILE A 62 3.73 5.40 -2.13
N GLY A 63 4.55 4.71 -1.33
CA GLY A 63 4.75 3.27 -1.43
C GLY A 63 3.46 2.48 -1.15
N GLY A 64 2.77 2.82 -0.08
CA GLY A 64 1.47 2.25 0.28
C GLY A 64 0.42 2.49 -0.79
N PHE A 65 0.36 3.71 -1.35
CA PHE A 65 -0.55 4.02 -2.44
C PHE A 65 -0.24 3.22 -3.71
N ILE A 66 1.03 3.18 -4.15
CA ILE A 66 1.45 2.47 -5.37
C ILE A 66 1.11 0.98 -5.24
N TYR A 67 1.49 0.34 -4.13
CA TYR A 67 1.22 -1.07 -3.90
C TYR A 67 -0.29 -1.33 -3.82
N GLY A 68 -1.01 -0.56 -2.98
CA GLY A 68 -2.45 -0.68 -2.81
C GLY A 68 -3.20 -0.51 -4.13
N PHE A 69 -2.77 0.44 -4.96
CA PHE A 69 -3.36 0.72 -6.26
C PHE A 69 -3.12 -0.43 -7.26
N ILE A 70 -1.87 -0.83 -7.46
CA ILE A 70 -1.51 -1.87 -8.45
C ILE A 70 -2.23 -3.18 -8.13
N VAL A 71 -2.16 -3.64 -6.88
CA VAL A 71 -2.75 -4.92 -6.50
C VAL A 71 -4.28 -4.86 -6.58
N THR A 72 -4.90 -3.80 -6.07
CA THR A 72 -6.36 -3.64 -6.17
C THR A 72 -6.82 -3.55 -7.63
N PHE A 73 -6.08 -2.84 -8.49
CA PHE A 73 -6.38 -2.75 -9.91
C PHE A 73 -6.37 -4.11 -10.59
N LEU A 74 -5.33 -4.91 -10.37
CA LEU A 74 -5.25 -6.27 -10.94
C LEU A 74 -6.37 -7.16 -10.41
N GLN A 75 -6.67 -7.10 -9.11
CA GLN A 75 -7.77 -7.87 -8.51
C GLN A 75 -9.13 -7.53 -9.12
N PHE A 76 -9.47 -6.24 -9.22
CA PHE A 76 -10.76 -5.79 -9.75
C PHE A 76 -10.87 -6.01 -11.26
N ARG A 77 -9.79 -5.76 -12.02
CA ARG A 77 -9.72 -6.08 -13.45
C ARG A 77 -9.96 -7.57 -13.71
N GLY A 78 -9.32 -8.44 -12.90
CA GLY A 78 -9.50 -9.88 -12.99
C GLY A 78 -10.93 -10.32 -12.66
N LYS A 79 -11.53 -9.75 -11.60
CA LYS A 79 -12.94 -10.00 -11.23
C LYS A 79 -13.89 -9.64 -12.36
N LEU A 80 -13.83 -8.41 -12.86
CA LEU A 80 -14.68 -7.95 -13.97
C LEU A 80 -14.52 -8.80 -15.24
N LYS A 81 -13.30 -9.31 -15.52
CA LYS A 81 -13.05 -10.12 -16.72
C LYS A 81 -13.77 -11.47 -16.61
N ARG A 82 -13.79 -12.05 -15.41
CA ARG A 82 -14.51 -13.30 -15.12
C ARG A 82 -16.02 -13.12 -15.17
N GLU A 83 -16.54 -12.02 -14.65
CA GLU A 83 -17.98 -11.73 -14.69
C GLU A 83 -18.48 -11.55 -16.14
N LYS A 84 -17.75 -10.81 -16.98
CA LYS A 84 -18.09 -10.63 -18.41
C LYS A 84 -17.99 -11.93 -19.23
N ALA A 85 -17.22 -12.91 -18.80
CA ALA A 85 -17.07 -14.19 -19.49
C ALA A 85 -18.14 -15.22 -19.11
N LYS A 86 -18.88 -14.97 -18.02
CA LYS A 86 -20.00 -15.81 -17.57
C LYS A 86 -21.36 -15.34 -18.09
N GLN A 87 -21.43 -14.13 -18.62
CA GLN A 87 -22.59 -13.55 -19.30
C GLN A 87 -22.52 -13.89 -20.78
#